data_AF-A0A3M1LUH0-F1
#
_entry.id   AF-A0A3M1LUH0-F1
#
_cell.length_a   1.000
_cell.length_b   1.000
_cell.length_c   1.000
_cell.angle_alpha   90.00
_cell.angle_beta   90.00
_cell.angle_gamma   90.00
#
_symmetry.space_group_name_H-M   'P 1'
#
loop_
_entity.id
_entity.type
_entity.pdbx_description
1 polymer ?
#
loop_
_entity_poly.entity_id
_entity_poly.type
_entity_poly.pdbx_seq_one_letter_code
_entity_poly.pdbx_strand_id
1 'polypeptide(L)'
;MSAMDEISRLFACTGDGIWAVDADYRIVLWNSAAEELLGYAASEAVGQRCHELLKGCTAEGKPFCKAGCAVMEQARRRQPVRCFDLLIAERTGTVRRVNISIVAVPTESDDRPIAALVHLFRPAQERPACPPLLRIRLLGRTEVQRADGSIVKGPLWRRAKVRALLAFLVLHRGQFVHRDAVIEALWPHLDYPAALRNLNTTVYNLR
;
A
#
# COMPACT_ATOMS: atom_id res chain seq x y z
N MET A 1 1.62 20.48 28.00
CA MET A 1 0.99 20.42 26.67
C MET A 1 1.69 19.31 25.91
N SER A 2 0.99 18.27 25.46
CA SER A 2 1.62 17.10 24.85
C SER A 2 2.01 17.43 23.40
N ALA A 3 3.10 16.86 22.88
CA ALA A 3 3.49 17.00 21.46
C ALA A 3 2.35 16.61 20.49
N MET A 4 1.41 15.76 20.93
CA MET A 4 0.23 15.37 20.14
C MET A 4 -0.82 16.48 20.03
N ASP A 5 -0.89 17.40 21.00
CA ASP A 5 -1.82 18.53 20.97
C ASP A 5 -1.37 19.59 19.95
N GLU A 6 -0.05 19.81 19.82
CA GLU A 6 0.52 20.70 18.81
C GLU A 6 0.33 20.15 17.39
N ILE A 7 0.57 18.85 17.20
CA ILE A 7 0.33 18.16 15.93
C ILE A 7 -1.16 18.23 15.55
N SER A 8 -2.06 18.07 16.50
CA SER A 8 -3.51 18.20 16.25
C SER A 8 -3.89 19.60 15.77
N ARG A 9 -3.28 20.65 16.34
CA ARG A 9 -3.51 22.04 15.91
C ARG A 9 -2.96 22.35 14.52
N LEU A 10 -1.77 21.83 14.20
CA LEU A 10 -1.15 21.95 12.86
C LEU A 10 -2.04 21.38 11.75
N PHE A 11 -2.88 20.40 12.06
CA PHE A 11 -3.70 19.66 11.10
C PHE A 11 -5.20 20.02 11.13
N ALA A 12 -5.62 20.93 12.00
CA ALA A 12 -7.03 21.31 12.16
C ALA A 12 -7.59 22.16 11.00
N CYS A 13 -6.73 22.80 10.20
CA CYS A 13 -7.15 23.72 9.13
C CYS A 13 -6.76 23.26 7.72
N THR A 14 -6.43 21.98 7.52
CA THR A 14 -6.11 21.44 6.20
C THR A 14 -7.37 20.97 5.49
N GLY A 15 -7.48 21.19 4.17
CA GLY A 15 -8.54 20.59 3.35
C GLY A 15 -8.37 19.08 3.13
N ASP A 16 -7.16 18.57 3.41
CA ASP A 16 -6.89 17.13 3.45
C ASP A 16 -7.42 16.56 4.78
N GLY A 17 -8.07 15.41 4.70
CA GLY A 17 -8.44 14.62 5.85
C GLY A 17 -7.21 14.01 6.49
N ILE A 18 -7.16 14.01 7.82
CA ILE A 18 -6.01 13.51 8.58
C ILE A 18 -6.52 12.63 9.71
N TRP A 19 -5.95 11.42 9.80
CA TRP A 19 -6.02 10.62 11.02
C TRP A 19 -4.64 10.11 11.40
N ALA A 20 -4.40 9.86 12.68
CA ALA A 20 -3.19 9.20 13.13
C ALA A 20 -3.53 7.93 13.90
N VAL A 21 -2.66 6.92 13.83
CA VAL A 21 -2.77 5.70 14.63
C VAL A 21 -1.52 5.44 15.45
N ASP A 22 -1.67 4.86 16.63
CA ASP A 22 -0.54 4.37 17.43
C ASP A 22 -0.03 3.01 16.94
N ALA A 23 0.98 2.46 17.63
CA ALA A 23 1.58 1.16 17.33
C ALA A 23 0.60 -0.03 17.42
N ASP A 24 -0.53 0.16 18.11
CA ASP A 24 -1.60 -0.81 18.38
C ASP A 24 -2.82 -0.58 17.47
N TYR A 25 -2.65 0.20 16.40
CA TYR A 25 -3.64 0.52 15.37
C TYR A 25 -4.81 1.37 15.87
N ARG A 26 -4.73 1.95 17.08
CA ARG A 26 -5.80 2.80 17.60
C ARG A 26 -5.68 4.19 17.03
N ILE A 27 -6.81 4.74 16.59
CA ILE A 27 -6.88 6.12 16.11
C ILE A 27 -6.64 7.05 17.29
N VAL A 28 -5.64 7.93 17.19
CA VAL A 28 -5.26 8.91 18.23
C VAL A 28 -5.48 10.35 17.79
N LEU A 29 -5.76 10.57 16.50
CA LEU A 29 -6.07 11.88 15.93
C LEU A 29 -7.08 11.70 14.80
N TRP A 30 -8.03 12.63 14.71
CA TRP A 30 -9.02 12.71 13.66
C TRP A 30 -9.38 14.19 13.45
N ASN A 31 -9.05 14.77 12.30
CA ASN A 31 -9.33 16.20 12.06
C ASN A 31 -10.74 16.42 11.48
N SER A 32 -11.17 17.68 11.43
CA SER A 32 -12.48 18.10 10.88
C SER A 32 -12.69 17.64 9.44
N ALA A 33 -11.67 17.76 8.58
CA ALA A 33 -11.76 17.29 7.21
C ALA A 33 -11.98 15.76 7.13
N ALA A 34 -11.46 14.98 8.08
CA ALA A 34 -11.75 13.56 8.16
C ALA A 34 -13.19 13.27 8.59
N GLU A 35 -13.75 14.07 9.50
CA GLU A 35 -15.17 14.00 9.86
C GLU A 35 -16.06 14.26 8.65
N GLU A 36 -15.76 15.32 7.90
CA GLU A 36 -16.52 15.71 6.71
C GLU A 36 -16.43 14.65 5.60
N LEU A 37 -15.24 14.12 5.32
CA LEU A 37 -15.01 13.22 4.21
C LEU A 37 -15.48 11.78 4.47
N LEU A 38 -15.48 11.33 5.73
CA LEU A 38 -15.79 9.94 6.10
C LEU A 38 -17.07 9.80 6.95
N GLY A 39 -17.62 10.91 7.45
CA GLY A 39 -18.90 10.94 8.16
C GLY A 39 -18.85 10.44 9.61
N TYR A 40 -17.66 10.27 10.17
CA TYR A 40 -17.46 9.88 11.57
C TYR A 40 -16.95 11.06 12.38
N ALA A 41 -17.59 11.38 13.49
CA ALA A 41 -17.06 12.36 14.42
C ALA A 41 -15.77 11.84 15.07
N ALA A 42 -14.87 12.74 15.45
CA ALA A 42 -13.63 12.42 16.13
C ALA A 42 -13.91 11.64 17.43
N SER A 43 -14.98 11.97 18.15
CA SER A 43 -15.42 11.25 19.35
C SER A 43 -15.83 9.79 19.08
N GLU A 44 -16.22 9.46 17.86
CA GLU A 44 -16.57 8.10 17.44
C GLU A 44 -15.36 7.36 16.88
N ALA A 45 -14.45 8.07 16.22
CA ALA A 45 -13.28 7.50 15.56
C ALA A 45 -12.11 7.28 16.52
N VAL A 46 -11.79 8.25 17.37
CA VAL A 46 -10.65 8.18 18.30
C VAL A 46 -10.84 7.03 19.30
N GLY A 47 -9.77 6.27 19.50
CA GLY A 47 -9.76 5.05 20.33
C GLY A 47 -10.14 3.77 19.59
N GLN A 48 -10.87 3.86 18.46
CA GLN A 48 -11.18 2.71 17.62
C GLN A 48 -9.95 2.19 16.90
N ARG A 49 -9.96 0.90 16.54
CA ARG A 49 -8.95 0.35 15.64
C ARG A 49 -9.24 0.79 14.22
N CYS A 50 -8.24 1.35 13.53
CA CYS A 50 -8.44 1.92 12.20
C CYS A 50 -8.98 0.91 11.18
N HIS A 51 -8.60 -0.36 11.27
CA HIS A 51 -9.07 -1.39 10.35
C HIS A 51 -10.51 -1.86 10.62
N GLU A 52 -11.03 -1.64 11.83
CA GLU A 52 -12.42 -1.93 12.17
C GLU A 52 -13.34 -0.80 11.71
N LEU A 53 -12.90 0.46 11.83
CA LEU A 53 -13.65 1.63 11.38
C LEU A 53 -13.60 1.81 9.86
N LEU A 54 -12.40 1.92 9.28
CA LEU A 54 -12.22 2.34 7.88
C LEU A 54 -12.48 1.23 6.88
N LYS A 55 -12.21 -0.04 7.27
CA LYS A 55 -12.40 -1.24 6.44
C LYS A 55 -11.89 -1.09 5.00
N GLY A 56 -10.76 -0.41 4.84
CA GLY A 56 -10.27 -0.01 3.53
C GLY A 56 -9.93 -1.21 2.63
N CYS A 57 -10.20 -1.06 1.34
CA CYS A 57 -10.03 -2.08 0.30
C CYS A 57 -9.18 -1.59 -0.86
N THR A 58 -8.54 -2.52 -1.57
CA THR A 58 -7.85 -2.23 -2.84
C THR A 58 -8.86 -1.87 -3.93
N ALA A 59 -8.38 -1.36 -5.08
CA ALA A 59 -9.23 -1.08 -6.24
C ALA A 59 -10.01 -2.31 -6.75
N GLU A 60 -9.52 -3.51 -6.46
CA GLU A 60 -10.16 -4.79 -6.79
C GLU A 60 -11.14 -5.28 -5.71
N GLY A 61 -11.40 -4.45 -4.68
CA GLY A 61 -12.31 -4.78 -3.57
C GLY A 61 -11.73 -5.73 -2.51
N LYS A 62 -10.43 -6.03 -2.56
CA LYS A 62 -9.79 -6.91 -1.56
C LYS A 62 -9.53 -6.15 -0.26
N PRO A 63 -9.75 -6.74 0.93
CA PRO A 63 -9.43 -6.09 2.20
C PRO A 63 -7.95 -5.70 2.26
N PHE A 64 -7.69 -4.43 2.50
CA PHE A 64 -6.35 -3.88 2.69
C PHE A 64 -6.08 -3.56 4.17
N CYS A 65 -7.05 -2.90 4.82
CA CYS A 65 -6.96 -2.59 6.24
C CYS A 65 -7.19 -3.85 7.07
N LYS A 66 -6.15 -4.28 7.79
CA LYS A 66 -6.15 -5.41 8.73
C LYS A 66 -5.03 -5.25 9.74
N ALA A 67 -5.09 -6.01 10.84
CA ALA A 67 -3.92 -6.18 11.71
C ALA A 67 -2.75 -6.72 10.87
N GLY A 68 -1.56 -6.12 11.03
CA GLY A 68 -0.39 -6.44 10.19
C GLY A 68 -0.50 -5.95 8.74
N CYS A 69 -1.22 -4.86 8.46
CA CYS A 69 -1.23 -4.27 7.11
C CYS A 69 0.18 -3.87 6.64
N ALA A 70 0.39 -3.85 5.32
CA ALA A 70 1.68 -3.55 4.71
C ALA A 70 2.24 -2.17 5.13
N VAL A 71 1.37 -1.19 5.38
CA VAL A 71 1.74 0.14 5.88
C VAL A 71 2.46 0.03 7.23
N MET A 72 1.83 -0.65 8.20
CA MET A 72 2.40 -0.77 9.55
C MET A 72 3.69 -1.59 9.52
N GLU A 73 3.74 -2.65 8.71
CA GLU A 73 4.96 -3.45 8.57
C GLU A 73 6.13 -2.62 7.99
N GLN A 74 5.88 -1.88 6.90
CA GLN A 74 6.89 -1.02 6.27
C GLN A 74 7.40 0.04 7.26
N ALA A 75 6.48 0.72 7.95
CA ALA A 75 6.87 1.74 8.89
C ALA A 75 7.68 1.16 10.07
N ARG A 76 7.30 -0.01 10.61
CA ARG A 76 8.04 -0.68 11.70
C ARG A 76 9.47 -1.02 11.29
N ARG A 77 9.67 -1.35 10.01
CA ARG A 77 11.00 -1.61 9.41
C ARG A 77 11.75 -0.32 9.01
N ARG A 78 11.23 0.86 9.40
CA ARG A 78 11.75 2.19 9.00
C ARG A 78 11.88 2.33 7.48
N GLN A 79 10.98 1.70 6.73
CA GLN A 79 10.92 1.80 5.28
C GLN A 79 9.92 2.88 4.87
N PRO A 80 10.20 3.64 3.79
CA PRO A 80 9.29 4.66 3.31
C PRO A 80 7.99 4.01 2.79
N VAL A 81 6.85 4.48 3.30
CA VAL A 81 5.54 4.11 2.78
C VAL A 81 5.22 5.04 1.61
N ARG A 82 5.15 4.48 0.40
CA ARG A 82 4.74 5.23 -0.81
C ARG A 82 3.27 5.61 -0.70
N CYS A 83 2.87 6.72 -1.32
CA CYS A 83 1.44 7.04 -1.43
C CYS A 83 0.71 6.02 -2.31
N PHE A 84 -0.54 5.74 -1.98
CA PHE A 84 -1.37 4.77 -2.69
C PHE A 84 -2.85 5.18 -2.62
N ASP A 85 -3.65 4.63 -3.52
CA ASP A 85 -5.09 4.81 -3.49
C ASP A 85 -5.74 3.70 -2.65
N LEU A 86 -6.74 4.07 -1.86
CA LEU A 86 -7.53 3.17 -1.04
C LEU A 86 -9.02 3.45 -1.24
N LEU A 87 -9.83 2.39 -1.30
CA LEU A 87 -11.27 2.51 -1.21
C LEU A 87 -11.68 2.45 0.26
N ILE A 88 -12.41 3.45 0.74
CA ILE A 88 -12.91 3.52 2.12
C ILE A 88 -14.43 3.69 2.04
N ALA A 89 -15.17 2.88 2.79
CA ALA A 89 -16.60 3.11 2.98
C ALA A 89 -16.78 4.21 4.03
N GLU A 90 -17.44 5.30 3.66
CA GLU A 90 -17.88 6.30 4.63
C GLU A 90 -19.07 5.75 5.44
N ARG A 91 -19.46 6.45 6.51
CA ARG A 91 -20.54 6.02 7.41
C ARG A 91 -21.86 5.64 6.72
N THR A 92 -22.22 6.33 5.65
CA THR A 92 -23.46 6.10 4.88
C THR A 92 -23.41 4.86 3.99
N GLY A 93 -22.23 4.23 3.87
CA GLY A 93 -21.97 3.11 2.97
C GLY A 93 -21.43 3.52 1.59
N THR A 94 -21.40 4.82 1.27
CA THR A 94 -20.77 5.30 0.03
C THR A 94 -19.28 4.99 0.04
N VAL A 95 -18.79 4.35 -1.04
CA VAL A 95 -17.37 4.04 -1.18
C VAL A 95 -16.66 5.22 -1.82
N ARG A 96 -15.68 5.78 -1.12
CA ARG A 96 -14.79 6.83 -1.62
C ARG A 96 -13.44 6.25 -1.99
N ARG A 97 -12.92 6.67 -3.13
CA ARG A 97 -11.51 6.46 -3.48
C ARG A 97 -10.71 7.64 -2.95
N VAL A 98 -9.75 7.36 -2.08
CA VAL A 98 -8.87 8.38 -1.51
C VAL A 98 -7.42 8.06 -1.83
N ASN A 99 -6.63 9.09 -2.08
CA ASN A 99 -5.18 8.95 -2.14
C ASN A 99 -4.61 9.19 -0.75
N ILE A 100 -3.82 8.25 -0.24
CA ILE A 100 -3.24 8.27 1.11
C ILE A 100 -1.74 8.51 1.01
N SER A 101 -1.25 9.48 1.77
CA SER A 101 0.16 9.71 2.07
C SER A 101 0.39 9.50 3.57
N ILE A 102 1.54 8.94 3.95
CA ILE A 102 1.77 8.53 5.33
C ILE A 102 3.09 9.10 5.83
N VAL A 103 3.04 9.68 7.02
CA VAL A 103 4.20 10.13 7.78
C VAL A 103 4.34 9.24 9.01
N ALA A 104 5.48 8.54 9.11
CA ALA A 104 5.82 7.78 10.30
C ALA A 104 6.54 8.67 11.30
N VAL A 105 6.04 8.71 12.54
CA VAL A 105 6.67 9.38 13.67
C VAL A 105 7.43 8.30 14.46
N PRO A 106 8.76 8.19 14.29
CA PRO A 106 9.53 7.16 14.96
C PRO A 106 9.66 7.43 16.46
N THR A 107 10.05 6.41 17.22
CA THR A 107 10.61 6.59 18.58
C THR A 107 12.08 6.20 18.59
N GLU A 108 12.78 6.55 19.67
CA GLU A 108 14.14 6.09 19.94
C GLU A 108 14.20 4.64 20.43
N SER A 109 13.06 4.04 20.80
CA SER A 109 12.99 2.66 21.29
C SER A 109 12.86 1.67 20.14
N ASP A 110 13.70 0.64 20.12
CA ASP A 110 13.60 -0.45 19.14
C ASP A 110 12.42 -1.41 19.42
N ASP A 111 11.95 -1.52 20.66
CA ASP A 111 10.77 -2.33 21.02
C ASP A 111 9.47 -1.68 20.52
N ARG A 112 9.41 -0.35 20.50
CA ARG A 112 8.26 0.42 20.00
C ARG A 112 8.70 1.46 18.98
N PRO A 113 9.15 1.05 17.79
CA PRO A 113 9.88 1.93 16.85
C PRO A 113 9.05 3.06 16.26
N ILE A 114 7.73 3.08 16.48
CA ILE A 114 6.80 4.10 15.98
C ILE A 114 5.92 4.59 17.12
N ALA A 115 5.88 5.91 17.32
CA ALA A 115 4.91 6.55 18.20
C ALA A 115 3.55 6.65 17.49
N ALA A 116 3.54 7.10 16.24
CA ALA A 116 2.33 7.27 15.45
C ALA A 116 2.57 7.14 13.93
N LEU A 117 1.52 6.76 13.21
CA LEU A 117 1.42 6.87 11.75
C LEU A 117 0.34 7.86 11.39
N VAL A 118 0.75 9.01 10.85
CA VAL A 118 -0.16 10.06 10.38
C VAL A 118 -0.51 9.79 8.93
N HIS A 119 -1.79 9.58 8.67
CA HIS A 119 -2.36 9.38 7.35
C HIS A 119 -2.99 10.69 6.91
N LEU A 120 -2.47 11.25 5.83
CA LEU A 120 -3.06 12.37 5.11
C LEU A 120 -3.79 11.79 3.91
N PHE A 121 -5.05 12.15 3.74
CA PHE A 121 -5.85 11.64 2.65
C PHE A 121 -6.69 12.73 2.02
N ARG A 122 -6.96 12.52 0.74
CA ARG A 122 -7.81 13.39 -0.06
C ARG A 122 -8.59 12.57 -1.06
N PRO A 123 -9.75 13.04 -1.53
CA PRO A 123 -10.43 12.42 -2.67
C PRO A 123 -9.43 12.21 -3.81
N ALA A 124 -9.32 10.97 -4.29
CA ALA A 124 -8.50 10.71 -5.46
C ALA A 124 -9.19 11.40 -6.64
N GLN A 125 -8.48 12.28 -7.34
CA GLN A 125 -9.00 12.81 -8.60
C GLN A 125 -9.32 11.63 -9.52
N GLU A 126 -10.46 11.68 -10.17
CA GLU A 126 -10.73 10.85 -11.33
C GLU A 126 -9.62 11.15 -12.34
N ARG A 127 -8.64 10.25 -12.43
CA ARG A 127 -7.68 10.33 -13.52
C ARG A 127 -8.48 10.05 -14.78
N PRO A 128 -8.47 10.96 -15.79
CA PRO A 128 -8.95 10.58 -17.11
C PRO A 128 -8.27 9.28 -17.48
N ALA A 129 -9.01 8.35 -18.10
CA ALA A 129 -8.51 7.03 -18.45
C ALA A 129 -7.28 7.16 -19.35
N CYS A 130 -6.10 7.29 -18.74
CA CYS A 130 -4.86 7.26 -19.45
C CYS A 130 -4.74 5.81 -19.95
N PRO A 131 -4.61 5.59 -21.28
CA PRO A 131 -4.41 4.25 -21.78
C PRO A 131 -3.25 3.62 -20.99
N PRO A 132 -3.44 2.41 -20.45
CA PRO A 132 -2.47 1.82 -19.55
C PRO A 132 -1.12 1.77 -20.24
N LEU A 133 -0.07 2.23 -19.55
CA LEU A 133 1.30 2.21 -20.06
C LEU A 133 1.67 0.80 -20.57
N LEU A 134 1.17 -0.23 -19.88
CA LEU A 134 1.28 -1.63 -20.24
C LEU A 134 -0.06 -2.37 -20.05
N ARG A 135 -0.43 -3.21 -21.01
CA ARG A 135 -1.48 -4.24 -20.88
C ARG A 135 -0.80 -5.61 -20.76
N ILE A 136 -1.07 -6.33 -19.68
CA ILE A 136 -0.44 -7.62 -19.39
C ILE A 136 -1.51 -8.72 -19.39
N ARG A 137 -1.35 -9.71 -20.27
CA ARG A 137 -2.15 -10.94 -20.29
C ARG A 137 -1.39 -12.01 -19.53
N LEU A 138 -2.00 -12.54 -18.47
CA LEU A 138 -1.39 -13.61 -17.64
C LEU A 138 -1.98 -14.98 -17.92
N LEU A 139 -3.25 -15.05 -18.30
CA LEU A 139 -3.92 -16.31 -18.63
C LEU A 139 -3.56 -16.75 -20.05
N GLY A 140 -3.06 -17.98 -20.20
CA GLY A 140 -2.52 -18.48 -21.46
C GLY A 140 -1.07 -18.02 -21.67
N ARG A 141 -0.75 -17.48 -22.85
CA ARG A 141 0.60 -16.97 -23.13
C ARG A 141 0.79 -15.64 -22.42
N THR A 142 1.75 -15.57 -21.50
CA THR A 142 2.11 -14.30 -20.84
C THR A 142 2.62 -13.30 -21.87
N GLU A 143 1.87 -12.22 -22.06
CA GLU A 143 2.12 -11.19 -23.07
C GLU A 143 2.05 -9.79 -22.44
N VAL A 144 2.99 -8.94 -22.81
CA VAL A 144 3.05 -7.54 -22.37
C VAL A 144 2.95 -6.67 -23.61
N GLN A 145 1.94 -5.83 -23.66
CA GLN A 145 1.67 -4.86 -24.72
C GLN A 145 1.89 -3.45 -24.16
N ARG A 146 2.59 -2.57 -24.89
CA ARG A 146 2.79 -1.16 -24.55
C ARG A 146 1.57 -0.32 -24.94
N ALA A 147 1.50 0.92 -24.45
CA ALA A 147 0.43 1.86 -24.78
C ALA A 147 0.27 2.10 -26.30
N ASP A 148 1.36 2.03 -27.07
CA ASP A 148 1.36 2.13 -28.55
C ASP A 148 0.87 0.86 -29.28
N GLY A 149 0.48 -0.18 -28.54
CA GLY A 149 0.01 -1.46 -29.08
C GLY A 149 1.12 -2.47 -29.37
N SER A 150 2.40 -2.09 -29.29
CA SER A 150 3.53 -2.98 -29.56
C SER A 150 3.66 -4.05 -28.48
N ILE A 151 3.94 -5.29 -28.89
CA ILE A 151 4.20 -6.41 -27.97
C ILE A 151 5.69 -6.39 -27.58
N VAL A 152 5.97 -6.46 -26.28
CA VAL A 152 7.34 -6.58 -25.76
C VAL A 152 7.92 -7.93 -26.22
N LYS A 153 8.95 -7.84 -27.05
CA LYS A 153 9.71 -8.98 -27.60
C LYS A 153 11.17 -8.84 -27.19
N GLY A 154 11.87 -9.96 -27.01
CA GLY A 154 13.30 -9.99 -26.71
C GLY A 154 13.77 -11.32 -26.13
N PRO A 155 15.07 -11.63 -26.18
CA PRO A 155 15.62 -12.89 -25.68
C PRO A 155 15.45 -13.05 -24.17
N LEU A 156 15.49 -11.96 -23.40
CA LEU A 156 15.25 -11.97 -21.96
C LEU A 156 13.79 -12.29 -21.61
N TRP A 157 12.83 -11.78 -22.40
CA TRP A 157 11.40 -12.08 -22.26
C TRP A 157 11.05 -13.54 -22.61
N ARG A 158 11.93 -14.25 -23.35
CA ARG A 158 11.75 -15.68 -23.65
C ARG A 158 12.01 -16.57 -22.43
N ARG A 159 12.67 -16.09 -21.38
CA ARG A 159 12.96 -16.88 -20.18
C ARG A 159 11.70 -17.07 -19.33
N ALA A 160 11.35 -18.33 -19.05
CA ALA A 160 10.13 -18.66 -18.30
C ALA A 160 10.09 -18.02 -16.90
N LYS A 161 11.21 -17.99 -16.18
CA LYS A 161 11.29 -17.41 -14.83
C LYS A 161 11.17 -15.88 -14.82
N VAL A 162 11.60 -15.17 -15.88
CA VAL A 162 11.39 -13.72 -15.99
C VAL A 162 9.89 -13.41 -16.15
N ARG A 163 9.20 -14.16 -17.02
CA ARG A 163 7.74 -14.02 -17.17
C ARG A 163 6.98 -14.42 -15.90
N ALA A 164 7.40 -15.49 -15.24
CA ALA A 164 6.79 -15.94 -13.99
C ALA A 164 6.99 -14.91 -12.87
N LEU A 165 8.17 -14.28 -12.78
CA LEU A 165 8.43 -13.21 -11.82
C LEU A 165 7.54 -11.99 -12.09
N LEU A 166 7.42 -11.55 -13.34
CA LEU A 166 6.50 -10.46 -13.67
C LEU A 166 5.06 -10.83 -13.30
N ALA A 167 4.60 -12.02 -13.68
CA ALA A 167 3.26 -12.50 -13.36
C ALA A 167 3.02 -12.50 -11.85
N PHE A 168 3.98 -13.00 -11.07
CA PHE A 168 3.93 -13.00 -9.61
C PHE A 168 3.78 -11.57 -9.07
N LEU A 169 4.63 -10.63 -9.52
CA LEU A 169 4.59 -9.23 -9.07
C LEU A 169 3.29 -8.52 -9.46
N VAL A 170 2.75 -8.79 -10.65
CA VAL A 170 1.48 -8.22 -11.12
C VAL A 170 0.29 -8.76 -10.31
N LEU A 171 0.31 -10.04 -9.94
CA LEU A 171 -0.74 -10.66 -9.12
C LEU A 171 -0.73 -10.13 -7.69
N HIS A 172 0.44 -9.75 -7.18
CA HIS A 172 0.62 -9.15 -5.85
C HIS A 172 0.82 -7.63 -5.94
N ARG A 173 0.32 -6.98 -7.00
CA ARG A 173 0.45 -5.53 -7.17
C ARG A 173 -0.12 -4.80 -5.95
N GLY A 174 0.60 -3.78 -5.47
CA GLY A 174 0.19 -3.00 -4.30
C GLY A 174 0.37 -3.73 -2.96
N GLN A 175 0.96 -4.93 -2.94
CA GLN A 175 1.30 -5.66 -1.73
C GLN A 175 2.82 -5.74 -1.55
N PHE A 176 3.26 -5.77 -0.29
CA PHE A 176 4.65 -6.12 0.02
C PHE A 176 4.83 -7.62 -0.17
N VAL A 177 5.86 -8.01 -0.92
CA VAL A 177 6.22 -9.41 -1.14
C VAL A 177 7.64 -9.60 -0.63
N HIS A 178 7.81 -10.46 0.37
CA HIS A 178 9.13 -10.84 0.84
C HIS A 178 9.85 -11.70 -0.21
N ARG A 179 11.18 -11.53 -0.33
CA ARG A 179 11.98 -12.28 -1.31
C ARG A 179 11.83 -13.80 -1.14
N ASP A 180 11.63 -14.27 0.08
CA ASP A 180 11.49 -15.70 0.37
C ASP A 180 10.20 -16.26 -0.23
N ALA A 181 9.10 -15.50 -0.24
CA ALA A 181 7.86 -15.91 -0.89
C ALA A 181 8.01 -16.01 -2.43
N VAL A 182 8.80 -15.11 -3.02
CA VAL A 182 9.15 -15.20 -4.45
C VAL A 182 10.03 -16.42 -4.71
N ILE A 183 11.01 -16.67 -3.84
CA ILE A 183 11.90 -17.83 -3.93
C ILE A 183 11.11 -19.12 -3.84
N GLU A 184 10.23 -19.25 -2.85
CA GLU A 184 9.39 -20.43 -2.66
C GLU A 184 8.47 -20.66 -3.87
N ALA A 185 7.87 -19.60 -4.41
CA ALA A 185 6.99 -19.72 -5.57
C ALA A 185 7.73 -20.05 -6.88
N LEU A 186 8.93 -19.51 -7.09
CA LEU A 186 9.64 -19.63 -8.37
C LEU A 186 10.74 -20.70 -8.36
N TRP A 187 11.34 -21.03 -7.23
CA TRP A 187 12.43 -21.99 -7.10
C TRP A 187 12.29 -22.86 -5.84
N PRO A 188 11.17 -23.59 -5.67
CA PRO A 188 10.88 -24.34 -4.44
C PRO A 188 11.90 -25.46 -4.13
N HIS A 189 12.65 -25.92 -5.14
CA HIS A 189 13.56 -27.05 -5.02
C HIS A 189 15.04 -26.66 -4.85
N LEU A 190 15.36 -25.37 -4.84
CA LEU A 190 16.74 -24.91 -4.71
C LEU A 190 17.04 -24.52 -3.27
N ASP A 191 18.31 -24.66 -2.88
CA ASP A 191 18.78 -24.07 -1.64
C ASP A 191 18.67 -22.53 -1.67
N TYR A 192 18.65 -21.92 -0.49
CA TYR A 192 18.45 -20.48 -0.37
C TYR A 192 19.50 -19.65 -1.12
N PRO A 193 20.82 -19.94 -1.02
CA PRO A 193 21.83 -19.17 -1.73
C PRO A 193 21.70 -19.24 -3.25
N ALA A 194 21.41 -20.41 -3.83
CA ALA A 194 21.21 -20.56 -5.26
C ALA A 194 19.92 -19.90 -5.74
N ALA A 195 18.82 -20.06 -4.99
CA ALA A 195 17.57 -19.40 -5.30
C ALA A 195 17.68 -17.87 -5.27
N LEU A 196 18.41 -17.32 -4.29
CA LEU A 196 18.64 -15.89 -4.18
C LEU A 196 19.46 -15.33 -5.36
N ARG A 197 20.52 -16.04 -5.79
CA ARG A 197 21.28 -15.66 -7.00
C ARG A 197 20.39 -15.66 -8.26
N ASN A 198 19.53 -16.67 -8.39
CA ASN A 198 18.59 -16.76 -9.49
C ASN A 198 17.54 -15.64 -9.45
N LEU A 199 17.02 -15.31 -8.28
CA LEU A 199 16.12 -14.17 -8.08
C LEU A 199 16.79 -12.87 -8.53
N ASN A 200 17.99 -12.57 -8.05
CA ASN A 200 18.73 -11.36 -8.40
C ASN A 200 18.96 -11.24 -9.92
N THR A 201 19.39 -12.33 -10.56
CA THR A 201 19.57 -12.39 -12.01
C THR A 201 18.25 -12.19 -12.76
N THR A 202 17.16 -12.76 -12.25
CA THR A 202 15.83 -12.62 -12.87
C THR A 202 15.29 -11.20 -12.74
N VAL A 203 15.48 -10.57 -11.58
CA VAL A 203 15.13 -9.15 -11.33
C VAL A 203 15.91 -8.23 -12.25
N TYR A 204 17.23 -8.46 -12.40
CA TYR A 204 18.06 -7.69 -13.31
C TYR A 204 17.54 -7.75 -14.76
N ASN A 205 17.15 -8.93 -15.23
CA ASN A 205 16.61 -9.11 -16.58
C ASN A 205 15.18 -8.58 -16.79
N LEU A 206 14.46 -8.31 -15.69
CA LEU A 206 13.08 -7.81 -15.73
C LEU A 206 13.01 -6.27 -15.77
N ARG A 207 14.01 -5.59 -15.21
CA ARG A 207 14.16 -4.14 -15.27
C ARG A 207 14.48 -3.69 -16.69
#